data_AF-A0A7Y7ZE27-F1
#
_entry.id   AF-A0A7Y7ZE27-F1
#
_cell.length_a   1.000
_cell.length_b   1.000
_cell.length_c   1.000
_cell.angle_alpha   90.00
_cell.angle_beta   90.00
_cell.angle_gamma   90.00
#
_symmetry.space_group_name_H-M   'P 1'
#
loop_
_entity.id
_entity.type
_entity.pdbx_description
1 polymer ?
#
loop_
_entity_poly.entity_id
_entity_poly.type
_entity_poly.pdbx_seq_one_letter_code
_entity_poly.pdbx_strand_id
1 'polypeptide(L)'
;MIRLPLLNIFPFKFEEFVPPVNPFLLETLGQKSPPRPWVTISNALDFARYSAKKSGACGYLDDFVIAALNSNGGSNFAWLQKMPVISETPAILRYQTHHDNALDTMAELSRLQTTLSPGQVLFHGGHWKWSLRQGSIVPQDVPLSTSLTAVTSACHSRDSGKQEEGPFYLWVIRIGQSFNAPVYFYDCYGESDHKHEFEVLIAPGSRMQVEHVEQVGNYHLVCVVLE
;
A
#
# COMPACT_ATOMS: atom_id res chain seq x y z
N MET A 1 21.80 9.71 0.21
CA MET A 1 20.76 8.77 0.66
C MET A 1 20.94 7.43 -0.01
N ILE A 2 20.66 6.38 0.73
CA ILE A 2 20.63 4.99 0.29
C ILE A 2 19.26 4.76 -0.35
N ARG A 3 19.22 4.33 -1.62
CA ARG A 3 17.97 3.98 -2.29
C ARG A 3 17.62 2.52 -1.99
N LEU A 4 16.42 2.28 -1.50
CA LEU A 4 15.87 0.93 -1.39
C LEU A 4 15.63 0.35 -2.80
N PRO A 5 15.98 -0.92 -3.04
CA PRO A 5 15.76 -1.54 -4.35
C PRO A 5 14.27 -1.66 -4.66
N LEU A 6 13.93 -1.82 -5.93
CA LEU A 6 12.55 -2.01 -6.35
C LEU A 6 12.00 -3.33 -5.81
N LEU A 7 10.97 -3.24 -4.96
CA LEU A 7 10.20 -4.41 -4.55
C LEU A 7 9.16 -4.71 -5.63
N ASN A 8 9.54 -5.58 -6.58
CA ASN A 8 8.60 -6.06 -7.60
C ASN A 8 8.00 -7.41 -7.18
N ILE A 9 6.71 -7.39 -6.88
CA ILE A 9 5.91 -8.60 -6.58
C ILE A 9 5.18 -9.16 -7.80
N PHE A 10 5.29 -8.49 -8.96
CA PHE A 10 4.51 -8.80 -10.15
C PHE A 10 5.32 -9.52 -11.23
N PRO A 11 4.66 -10.35 -12.06
CA PRO A 11 3.27 -10.77 -11.93
C PRO A 11 3.10 -11.81 -10.81
N PHE A 12 1.92 -11.87 -10.19
CA PHE A 12 1.56 -12.97 -9.31
C PHE A 12 0.21 -13.60 -9.71
N LYS A 13 0.04 -14.87 -9.34
CA LYS A 13 -1.10 -15.69 -9.71
C LYS A 13 -1.60 -16.47 -8.49
N PHE A 14 -2.91 -16.48 -8.29
CA PHE A 14 -3.55 -17.15 -7.16
C PHE A 14 -4.93 -17.69 -7.55
N GLU A 15 -5.45 -18.64 -6.77
CA GLU A 15 -6.82 -19.09 -6.92
C GLU A 15 -7.77 -18.11 -6.22
N GLU A 16 -8.80 -17.65 -6.91
CA GLU A 16 -9.78 -16.73 -6.31
C GLU A 16 -10.47 -17.42 -5.14
N PHE A 17 -10.51 -16.75 -3.99
CA PHE A 17 -11.35 -17.20 -2.89
C PHE A 17 -12.82 -17.04 -3.29
N VAL A 18 -13.47 -18.17 -3.50
CA VAL A 18 -14.92 -18.27 -3.63
C VAL A 18 -15.43 -18.83 -2.30
N PRO A 19 -16.32 -18.12 -1.57
CA PRO A 19 -16.92 -18.65 -0.35
C PRO A 19 -17.47 -20.04 -0.62
N PRO A 20 -17.21 -21.03 0.25
CA PRO A 20 -17.73 -22.37 0.04
C PRO A 20 -19.26 -22.29 -0.09
N VAL A 21 -19.78 -22.79 -1.21
CA VAL A 21 -21.22 -23.06 -1.34
C VAL A 21 -21.56 -24.07 -0.23
N ASN A 22 -22.66 -23.83 0.49
CA ASN A 22 -23.05 -24.66 1.63
C ASN A 22 -22.95 -26.16 1.26
N PRO A 23 -22.07 -26.94 1.92
CA PRO A 23 -21.79 -28.33 1.54
C PRO A 23 -23.04 -29.20 1.51
N PHE A 24 -23.99 -28.93 2.41
CA PHE A 24 -25.27 -29.63 2.50
C PHE A 24 -26.14 -29.40 1.25
N LEU A 25 -26.11 -28.19 0.69
CA LEU A 25 -26.84 -27.83 -0.53
C LEU A 25 -26.21 -28.49 -1.77
N LEU A 26 -24.89 -28.55 -1.84
CA LEU A 26 -24.19 -29.23 -2.93
C LEU A 26 -24.47 -30.74 -2.95
N GLU A 27 -24.43 -31.37 -1.77
CA GLU A 27 -24.73 -32.79 -1.60
C GLU A 27 -26.20 -33.11 -1.94
N THR A 28 -27.14 -32.30 -1.45
CA THR A 28 -28.58 -32.45 -1.74
C THR A 28 -28.91 -32.29 -3.23
N LEU A 29 -28.16 -31.44 -3.95
CA LEU A 29 -28.36 -31.17 -5.37
C LEU A 29 -27.49 -32.07 -6.28
N GLY A 30 -26.65 -32.96 -5.73
CA GLY A 30 -25.72 -33.78 -6.50
C GLY A 30 -24.68 -32.97 -7.28
N GLN A 31 -24.39 -31.73 -6.85
CA GLN A 31 -23.49 -30.81 -7.55
C GLN A 31 -22.11 -30.81 -6.90
N LYS A 32 -21.06 -30.78 -7.72
CA LYS A 32 -19.70 -30.53 -7.26
C LYS A 32 -19.46 -29.03 -7.18
N SER A 33 -18.67 -28.58 -6.20
CA SER A 33 -18.16 -27.21 -6.19
C SER A 33 -17.47 -26.92 -7.53
N PRO A 34 -17.78 -25.80 -8.20
CA PRO A 34 -17.06 -25.42 -9.41
C PRO A 34 -15.57 -25.22 -9.10
N PRO A 35 -14.66 -25.52 -10.06
CA PRO A 35 -13.25 -25.21 -9.89
C PRO A 35 -13.07 -23.71 -9.66
N ARG A 36 -12.18 -23.35 -8.74
CA ARG A 36 -11.88 -21.94 -8.45
C ARG A 36 -11.14 -21.34 -9.64
N PRO A 37 -11.55 -20.16 -10.14
CA PRO A 37 -10.84 -19.51 -11.23
C PRO A 37 -9.48 -19.02 -10.74
N TRP A 38 -8.49 -19.10 -11.62
CA TRP A 38 -7.18 -18.49 -11.40
C TRP A 38 -7.22 -17.01 -11.78
N VAL A 39 -6.70 -16.16 -10.90
CA VAL A 39 -6.52 -14.73 -11.14
C VAL A 39 -5.03 -14.45 -11.34
N THR A 40 -4.72 -13.60 -12.31
CA THR A 40 -3.36 -13.09 -12.54
C THR A 40 -3.37 -11.59 -12.38
N ILE A 41 -2.46 -11.07 -11.55
CA ILE A 41 -2.25 -9.64 -11.37
C ILE A 41 -0.91 -9.29 -12.00
N SER A 42 -0.95 -8.54 -13.09
CA SER A 42 0.22 -8.29 -13.93
C SER A 42 1.04 -7.08 -13.50
N ASN A 43 0.44 -6.13 -12.77
CA ASN A 43 1.07 -4.90 -12.34
C ASN A 43 0.33 -4.28 -11.14
N ALA A 44 0.89 -3.19 -10.61
CA ALA A 44 0.35 -2.49 -9.44
C ALA A 44 -1.05 -1.88 -9.65
N LEU A 45 -1.37 -1.42 -10.86
CA LEU A 45 -2.70 -0.88 -11.16
C LEU A 45 -3.76 -1.99 -11.17
N ASP A 46 -3.44 -3.14 -11.77
CA ASP A 46 -4.33 -4.31 -11.72
C ASP A 46 -4.52 -4.81 -10.28
N PHE A 47 -3.49 -4.70 -9.44
CA PHE A 47 -3.61 -5.00 -8.02
C PHE A 47 -4.58 -4.05 -7.32
N ALA A 48 -4.44 -2.74 -7.53
CA ALA A 48 -5.34 -1.74 -6.98
C ALA A 48 -6.79 -1.92 -7.45
N ARG A 49 -7.00 -2.23 -8.74
CA ARG A 49 -8.32 -2.55 -9.30
C ARG A 49 -8.93 -3.77 -8.63
N TYR A 50 -8.15 -4.83 -8.47
CA TYR A 50 -8.62 -6.05 -7.82
C TYR A 50 -8.98 -5.79 -6.34
N SER A 51 -8.11 -5.10 -5.60
CA SER A 51 -8.33 -4.75 -4.19
C SER A 51 -9.55 -3.85 -4.01
N ALA A 52 -9.75 -2.85 -4.87
CA ALA A 52 -10.94 -2.00 -4.88
C ALA A 52 -12.21 -2.81 -5.17
N LYS A 53 -12.19 -3.69 -6.18
CA LYS A 53 -13.35 -4.54 -6.54
C LYS A 53 -13.77 -5.46 -5.39
N LYS A 54 -12.82 -5.90 -4.57
CA LYS A 54 -13.05 -6.75 -3.40
C LYS A 54 -13.18 -5.97 -2.10
N SER A 55 -13.15 -4.63 -2.16
CA SER A 55 -13.17 -3.76 -0.98
C SER A 55 -12.13 -4.13 0.09
N GLY A 56 -10.92 -4.49 -0.34
CA GLY A 56 -9.84 -4.92 0.53
C GLY A 56 -9.98 -6.34 1.11
N ALA A 57 -11.08 -7.06 0.83
CA ALA A 57 -11.25 -8.46 1.22
C ALA A 57 -10.49 -9.42 0.29
N CYS A 58 -9.18 -9.21 0.14
CA CYS A 58 -8.29 -9.96 -0.74
C CYS A 58 -7.30 -10.83 0.05
N GLY A 59 -7.82 -11.66 0.96
CA GLY A 59 -6.99 -12.46 1.88
C GLY A 59 -5.78 -13.12 1.22
N TYR A 60 -4.68 -13.22 2.00
CA TYR A 60 -3.38 -13.81 1.62
C TYR A 60 -2.61 -13.09 0.51
N LEU A 61 -3.15 -12.04 -0.14
CA LEU A 61 -2.36 -11.33 -1.17
C LEU A 61 -1.16 -10.58 -0.58
N ASP A 62 -1.22 -10.24 0.70
CA ASP A 62 -0.10 -9.68 1.46
C ASP A 62 1.07 -10.67 1.61
N ASP A 63 0.80 -11.98 1.54
CA ASP A 63 1.84 -13.00 1.61
C ASP A 63 2.80 -12.93 0.41
N PHE A 64 2.34 -12.41 -0.74
CA PHE A 64 3.23 -12.16 -1.89
C PHE A 64 4.25 -11.05 -1.58
N VAL A 65 3.87 -10.04 -0.78
CA VAL A 65 4.79 -8.99 -0.32
C VAL A 65 5.81 -9.58 0.64
N ILE A 66 5.36 -10.36 1.63
CA ILE A 66 6.24 -11.06 2.58
C ILE A 66 7.21 -11.97 1.85
N ALA A 67 6.72 -12.79 0.91
CA ALA A 67 7.54 -13.72 0.14
C ALA A 67 8.62 -12.97 -0.68
N ALA A 68 8.27 -11.83 -1.28
CA ALA A 68 9.22 -11.01 -2.03
C ALA A 68 10.28 -10.38 -1.12
N LEU A 69 9.90 -9.90 0.08
CA LEU A 69 10.83 -9.38 1.09
C LEU A 69 11.77 -10.47 1.64
N ASN A 70 11.25 -11.69 1.84
CA ASN A 70 11.98 -12.84 2.38
C ASN A 70 12.78 -13.64 1.34
N SER A 71 12.81 -13.21 0.09
CA SER A 71 13.62 -13.88 -0.93
C SER A 71 15.12 -13.78 -0.60
N ASN A 72 15.61 -14.75 0.18
CA ASN A 72 16.98 -14.81 0.66
C ASN A 72 17.95 -14.80 -0.53
N GLY A 73 18.87 -13.82 -0.53
CA GLY A 73 19.82 -13.59 -1.63
C GLY A 73 19.33 -12.63 -2.73
N GLY A 74 18.09 -12.17 -2.66
CA GLY A 74 17.56 -11.11 -3.52
C GLY A 74 17.91 -9.70 -3.00
N SER A 75 17.95 -8.72 -3.90
CA SER A 75 18.16 -7.31 -3.52
C SER A 75 17.12 -6.80 -2.51
N ASN A 76 15.92 -7.40 -2.48
CA ASN A 76 14.81 -7.01 -1.61
C ASN A 76 15.09 -7.21 -0.11
N PHE A 77 16.02 -8.09 0.27
CA PHE A 77 16.43 -8.25 1.68
C PHE A 77 17.01 -6.94 2.26
N ALA A 78 17.52 -6.04 1.40
CA ALA A 78 18.00 -4.72 1.81
C ALA A 78 16.90 -3.86 2.45
N TRP A 79 15.62 -4.09 2.15
CA TRP A 79 14.51 -3.43 2.84
C TRP A 79 14.51 -3.77 4.33
N LEU A 80 14.66 -5.07 4.66
CA LEU A 80 14.67 -5.56 6.03
C LEU A 80 15.87 -5.02 6.80
N GLN A 81 17.04 -4.94 6.16
CA GLN A 81 18.26 -4.40 6.79
C GLN A 81 18.23 -2.88 7.04
N LYS A 82 17.25 -2.16 6.44
CA LYS A 82 17.12 -0.70 6.55
C LYS A 82 15.91 -0.28 7.38
N MET A 83 15.20 -1.25 7.98
CA MET A 83 14.21 -0.98 9.00
C MET A 83 14.88 -0.26 10.18
N PRO A 84 14.43 0.95 10.55
CA PRO A 84 14.97 1.64 11.70
C PRO A 84 14.58 0.92 12.99
N VAL A 85 15.46 0.97 14.00
CA VAL A 85 15.15 0.38 15.30
C VAL A 85 14.06 1.23 15.96
N ILE A 86 12.97 0.61 16.42
CA ILE A 86 11.80 1.32 16.98
C ILE A 86 12.18 2.30 18.10
N SER A 87 13.16 1.94 18.95
CA SER A 87 13.66 2.80 20.02
C SER A 87 14.34 4.09 19.53
N GLU A 88 14.81 4.12 18.28
CA GLU A 88 15.47 5.26 17.65
C GLU A 88 14.47 6.21 16.95
N THR A 89 13.21 5.79 16.79
CA THR A 89 12.15 6.55 16.13
C THR A 89 10.84 6.62 16.93
N PRO A 90 10.89 7.10 18.20
CA PRO A 90 9.72 7.10 19.08
C PRO A 90 8.61 8.08 18.64
N ALA A 91 8.92 9.18 17.95
CA ALA A 91 7.89 10.10 17.46
C ALA A 91 7.13 9.51 16.27
N ILE A 92 7.84 8.84 15.34
CA ILE A 92 7.21 8.10 14.24
C ILE A 92 6.24 7.04 14.78
N LEU A 93 6.65 6.28 15.80
CA LEU A 93 5.78 5.29 16.44
C LEU A 93 4.53 5.94 17.06
N ARG A 94 4.68 7.07 17.76
CA ARG A 94 3.53 7.79 18.33
C ARG A 94 2.58 8.31 17.25
N TYR A 95 3.13 8.81 16.14
CA TYR A 95 2.36 9.31 15.01
C TYR A 95 1.50 8.22 14.37
N GLN A 96 1.99 6.99 14.30
CA GLN A 96 1.19 5.86 13.80
C GLN A 96 0.00 5.55 14.71
N THR A 97 0.23 5.50 16.03
CA THR A 97 -0.83 5.09 16.97
C THR A 97 -1.85 6.19 17.26
N HIS A 98 -1.42 7.46 17.28
CA HIS A 98 -2.26 8.57 17.74
C HIS A 98 -2.47 9.66 16.69
N HIS A 99 -1.79 9.60 15.54
CA HIS A 99 -1.74 10.69 14.54
C HIS A 99 -1.31 12.05 15.13
N ASP A 100 -0.59 12.02 16.24
CA ASP A 100 -0.16 13.20 16.99
C ASP A 100 1.24 13.66 16.60
N ASN A 101 1.51 14.96 16.78
CA ASN A 101 2.83 15.58 16.76
C ASN A 101 3.65 15.39 15.46
N ALA A 102 3.14 16.00 14.38
CA ALA A 102 3.77 15.99 13.06
C ALA A 102 5.19 16.60 13.06
N LEU A 103 5.50 17.57 13.93
CA LEU A 103 6.80 18.24 13.95
C LEU A 103 7.94 17.30 14.40
N ASP A 104 7.74 16.56 15.49
CA ASP A 104 8.75 15.61 15.98
C ASP A 104 8.92 14.45 14.99
N THR A 105 7.82 13.99 14.39
CA THR A 105 7.82 12.98 13.33
C THR A 105 8.63 13.44 12.12
N MET A 106 8.44 14.68 11.68
CA MET A 106 9.23 15.28 10.60
C MET A 106 10.71 15.38 10.97
N ALA A 107 11.03 15.73 12.21
CA ALA A 107 12.41 15.81 12.68
C ALA A 107 13.08 14.43 12.64
N GLU A 108 12.41 13.36 13.08
CA GLU A 108 12.91 11.99 12.98
C GLU A 108 13.07 11.54 11.53
N LEU A 109 12.05 11.72 10.69
CA LEU A 109 12.09 11.38 9.27
C LEU A 109 13.25 12.08 8.54
N SER A 110 13.51 13.34 8.85
CA SER A 110 14.59 14.12 8.21
C SER A 110 16.00 13.57 8.47
N ARG A 111 16.18 12.80 9.54
CA ARG A 111 17.48 12.20 9.91
C ARG A 111 17.72 10.87 9.21
N LEU A 112 16.68 10.26 8.64
CA LEU A 112 16.81 9.00 7.94
C LEU A 112 17.61 9.19 6.65
N GLN A 113 18.48 8.23 6.38
CA GLN A 113 19.33 8.26 5.18
C GLN A 113 18.78 7.40 4.04
N THR A 114 17.56 6.89 4.17
CA THR A 114 16.94 5.94 3.24
C THR A 114 15.90 6.64 2.39
N THR A 115 15.81 6.31 1.10
CA THR A 115 14.79 6.79 0.16
C THR A 115 14.39 5.66 -0.79
N LEU A 116 13.43 5.91 -1.69
CA LEU A 116 12.92 4.91 -2.63
C LEU A 116 13.59 5.01 -4.01
N SER A 117 13.67 3.88 -4.70
CA SER A 117 14.10 3.86 -6.09
C SER A 117 12.99 4.32 -7.04
N PRO A 118 13.32 5.07 -8.12
CA PRO A 118 12.35 5.40 -9.16
C PRO A 118 11.68 4.16 -9.74
N GLY A 119 10.37 4.23 -9.91
CA GLY A 119 9.54 3.12 -10.36
C GLY A 119 8.94 2.27 -9.24
N GLN A 120 9.34 2.46 -7.98
CA GLN A 120 8.66 1.82 -6.85
C GLN A 120 7.20 2.26 -6.84
N VAL A 121 6.28 1.34 -6.55
CA VAL A 121 4.87 1.67 -6.39
C VAL A 121 4.45 1.42 -4.95
N LEU A 122 3.68 2.36 -4.42
CA LEU A 122 3.07 2.35 -3.10
C LEU A 122 1.58 2.66 -3.22
N PHE A 123 0.83 2.33 -2.19
CA PHE A 123 -0.61 2.52 -2.12
C PHE A 123 -0.98 3.37 -0.90
N HIS A 124 -2.04 4.17 -1.02
CA HIS A 124 -2.58 4.91 0.12
C HIS A 124 -4.12 4.85 0.08
N GLY A 125 -4.71 4.51 1.21
CA GLY A 125 -6.14 4.59 1.43
C GLY A 125 -6.50 5.84 2.21
N GLY A 126 -7.24 6.76 1.60
CA GLY A 126 -7.61 7.99 2.27
C GLY A 126 -8.13 9.06 1.32
N HIS A 127 -8.85 10.03 1.86
CA HIS A 127 -9.55 11.03 1.08
C HIS A 127 -8.62 11.88 0.20
N TRP A 128 -8.94 11.98 -1.10
CA TRP A 128 -8.26 12.88 -2.03
C TRP A 128 -8.93 14.26 -2.04
N LYS A 129 -8.28 15.26 -1.42
CA LYS A 129 -8.84 16.61 -1.24
C LYS A 129 -8.51 17.61 -2.37
N TRP A 130 -7.75 17.19 -3.38
CA TRP A 130 -7.27 18.08 -4.44
C TRP A 130 -7.97 17.82 -5.78
N SER A 131 -7.55 18.53 -6.83
CA SER A 131 -8.07 18.30 -8.17
C SER A 131 -7.77 16.89 -8.66
N LEU A 132 -8.76 16.22 -9.24
CA LEU A 132 -8.62 14.93 -9.94
C LEU A 132 -8.21 15.10 -11.41
N ARG A 133 -7.99 16.34 -11.87
CA ARG A 133 -7.63 16.59 -13.27
C ARG A 133 -6.23 16.05 -13.55
N GLN A 134 -6.10 15.22 -14.58
CA GLN A 134 -4.80 14.76 -15.08
C GLN A 134 -3.84 15.93 -15.34
N GLY A 135 -2.59 15.79 -14.91
CA GLY A 135 -1.54 16.80 -14.95
C GLY A 135 -1.57 17.78 -13.77
N SER A 136 -2.56 17.70 -12.87
CA SER A 136 -2.56 18.52 -11.65
C SER A 136 -1.39 18.15 -10.76
N ILE A 137 -0.69 19.16 -10.25
CA ILE A 137 0.40 19.01 -9.29
C ILE A 137 -0.13 19.39 -7.92
N VAL A 138 0.05 18.50 -6.94
CA VAL A 138 -0.40 18.70 -5.55
C VAL A 138 0.79 18.58 -4.61
N PRO A 139 0.91 19.47 -3.62
CA PRO A 139 2.00 19.40 -2.65
C PRO A 139 1.73 18.32 -1.60
N GLN A 140 2.79 17.66 -1.15
CA GLN A 140 2.78 16.75 -0.01
C GLN A 140 3.44 17.44 1.20
N ASP A 141 2.67 18.29 1.87
CA ASP A 141 3.19 19.18 2.94
C ASP A 141 3.27 18.50 4.32
N VAL A 142 2.68 17.31 4.45
CA VAL A 142 2.65 16.51 5.70
C VAL A 142 3.17 15.11 5.43
N PRO A 143 3.76 14.42 6.42
CA PRO A 143 4.14 13.02 6.27
C PRO A 143 3.03 12.19 5.63
N LEU A 144 3.37 11.37 4.63
CA LEU A 144 2.42 10.57 3.88
C LEU A 144 2.61 9.10 4.25
N SER A 145 1.64 8.53 4.96
CA SER A 145 1.57 7.11 5.27
C SER A 145 1.12 6.35 4.02
N THR A 146 1.90 5.37 3.58
CA THR A 146 1.61 4.54 2.41
C THR A 146 1.91 3.08 2.72
N SER A 147 1.51 2.16 1.84
CA SER A 147 1.69 0.73 2.00
C SER A 147 2.28 0.09 0.74
N LEU A 148 3.04 -0.99 0.92
CA LEU A 148 3.45 -1.86 -0.19
C LEU A 148 2.30 -2.72 -0.74
N THR A 149 1.13 -2.74 -0.06
CA THR A 149 -0.04 -3.52 -0.49
C THR A 149 -1.26 -2.63 -0.77
N ALA A 150 -1.95 -2.95 -1.87
CA ALA A 150 -3.22 -2.33 -2.22
C ALA A 150 -4.37 -2.85 -1.35
N VAL A 151 -4.22 -3.99 -0.68
CA VAL A 151 -5.27 -4.64 0.12
C VAL A 151 -5.59 -3.79 1.35
N THR A 152 -4.59 -3.59 2.21
CA THR A 152 -4.70 -2.78 3.43
C THR A 152 -5.08 -1.34 3.11
N SER A 153 -4.52 -0.77 2.03
CA SER A 153 -4.91 0.57 1.56
C SER A 153 -6.38 0.65 1.15
N ALA A 154 -6.93 -0.37 0.46
CA ALA A 154 -8.35 -0.40 0.13
C ALA A 154 -9.22 -0.50 1.39
N CYS A 155 -8.84 -1.32 2.37
CA CYS A 155 -9.52 -1.38 3.67
C CYS A 155 -9.53 -0.02 4.36
N HIS A 156 -8.37 0.60 4.55
CA HIS A 156 -8.25 1.89 5.25
C HIS A 156 -8.99 3.03 4.56
N SER A 157 -9.12 3.01 3.23
CA SER A 157 -9.90 4.03 2.53
C SER A 157 -11.38 4.07 2.97
N ARG A 158 -11.93 2.95 3.44
CA ARG A 158 -13.30 2.85 3.98
C ARG A 158 -13.37 3.26 5.44
N ASP A 159 -12.34 2.90 6.21
CA ASP A 159 -12.26 3.24 7.63
C ASP A 159 -11.98 4.74 7.83
N SER A 160 -11.27 5.35 6.87
CA SER A 160 -10.95 6.78 6.88
C SER A 160 -12.24 7.62 6.86
N GLY A 161 -12.51 8.31 7.96
CA GLY A 161 -13.69 9.16 8.11
C GLY A 161 -15.01 8.42 8.41
N LYS A 162 -14.98 7.10 8.66
CA LYS A 162 -16.18 6.26 8.89
C LYS A 162 -17.25 6.44 7.81
N GLN A 163 -16.83 6.65 6.56
CA GLN A 163 -17.79 6.76 5.47
C GLN A 163 -18.37 5.38 5.17
N GLU A 164 -19.64 5.18 5.50
CA GLU A 164 -20.34 3.93 5.23
C GLU A 164 -20.54 3.71 3.72
N GLU A 165 -20.59 4.80 2.95
CA GLU A 165 -20.82 4.81 1.51
C GLU A 165 -19.82 5.73 0.79
N GLY A 166 -19.45 5.34 -0.43
CA GLY A 166 -18.41 6.01 -1.21
C GLY A 166 -18.80 7.40 -1.77
N PRO A 167 -17.90 8.02 -2.57
CA PRO A 167 -16.73 7.38 -3.16
C PRO A 167 -15.52 7.31 -2.21
N PHE A 168 -14.89 6.14 -2.16
CA PHE A 168 -13.60 5.91 -1.50
C PHE A 168 -12.45 6.27 -2.44
N TYR A 169 -11.29 6.57 -1.88
CA TYR A 169 -10.10 6.91 -2.67
C TYR A 169 -8.97 5.95 -2.36
N LEU A 170 -8.45 5.31 -3.41
CA LEU A 170 -7.27 4.45 -3.35
C LEU A 170 -6.21 5.04 -4.29
N TRP A 171 -5.09 5.42 -3.72
CA TRP A 171 -4.04 6.10 -4.46
C TRP A 171 -3.02 5.07 -4.91
N VAL A 172 -2.60 5.14 -6.17
CA VAL A 172 -1.53 4.33 -6.74
C VAL A 172 -0.36 5.26 -7.00
N ILE A 173 0.62 5.25 -6.11
CA ILE A 173 1.71 6.22 -6.06
C ILE A 173 2.96 5.60 -6.66
N ARG A 174 3.37 6.05 -7.84
CA ARG A 174 4.64 5.67 -8.46
C ARG A 174 5.73 6.66 -8.10
N ILE A 175 6.87 6.17 -7.63
CA ILE A 175 8.03 7.00 -7.32
C ILE A 175 8.69 7.48 -8.61
N GLY A 176 8.83 8.80 -8.74
CA GLY A 176 9.42 9.50 -9.87
C GLY A 176 10.95 9.46 -9.89
N GLN A 177 11.55 10.02 -10.94
CA GLN A 177 13.02 10.04 -11.09
C GLN A 177 13.67 11.05 -10.15
N SER A 178 12.97 12.14 -9.84
CA SER A 178 13.48 13.23 -9.00
C SER A 178 13.33 12.95 -7.52
N PHE A 179 12.53 11.93 -7.16
CA PHE A 179 12.20 11.60 -5.78
C PHE A 179 13.45 11.34 -4.95
N ASN A 180 13.53 12.07 -3.85
CA ASN A 180 14.62 11.99 -2.89
C ASN A 180 14.16 12.17 -1.44
N ALA A 181 12.86 12.17 -1.14
CA ALA A 181 12.43 12.35 0.24
C ALA A 181 12.89 11.16 1.11
N PRO A 182 13.31 11.41 2.37
CA PRO A 182 13.54 10.35 3.32
C PRO A 182 12.29 9.51 3.54
N VAL A 183 12.48 8.21 3.69
CA VAL A 183 11.40 7.27 4.00
C VAL A 183 11.73 6.44 5.23
N TYR A 184 10.71 6.17 6.01
CA TYR A 184 10.71 5.18 7.06
C TYR A 184 9.95 3.95 6.56
N PHE A 185 10.53 2.76 6.72
CA PHE A 185 9.88 1.49 6.39
C PHE A 185 9.64 0.71 7.68
N TYR A 186 8.38 0.33 7.90
CA TYR A 186 7.95 -0.30 9.13
C TYR A 186 8.29 -1.79 9.18
N ASP A 187 8.51 -2.28 10.39
CA ASP A 187 8.88 -3.66 10.68
C ASP A 187 7.68 -4.62 10.47
N CYS A 188 7.74 -5.41 9.39
CA CYS A 188 6.75 -6.46 9.12
C CYS A 188 6.90 -7.71 10.00
N TYR A 189 7.96 -7.80 10.82
CA TYR A 189 8.25 -8.94 11.71
C TYR A 189 8.17 -8.60 13.21
N GLY A 190 8.31 -7.33 13.57
CA GLY A 190 8.26 -6.81 14.95
C GLY A 190 6.91 -7.08 15.61
N GLU A 191 6.82 -7.07 16.95
CA GLU A 191 5.63 -7.52 17.70
C GLU A 191 4.39 -6.60 17.64
N SER A 192 4.35 -5.59 16.77
CA SER A 192 3.21 -4.68 16.73
C SER A 192 1.97 -5.26 16.05
N ASP A 193 0.81 -4.66 16.34
CA ASP A 193 -0.47 -5.03 15.72
C ASP A 193 -0.58 -4.58 14.25
N HIS A 194 0.38 -3.79 13.75
CA HIS A 194 0.35 -3.15 12.42
C HIS A 194 1.20 -3.85 11.35
N LYS A 195 1.71 -5.06 11.61
CA LYS A 195 2.59 -5.81 10.67
C LYS A 195 2.02 -6.00 9.26
N HIS A 196 0.69 -6.08 9.15
CA HIS A 196 -0.02 -6.30 7.90
C HIS A 196 -0.18 -5.04 7.03
N GLU A 197 0.23 -3.88 7.56
CA GLU A 197 0.12 -2.61 6.83
C GLU A 197 1.27 -2.40 5.84
N PHE A 198 2.41 -3.09 6.03
CA PHE A 198 3.63 -2.91 5.22
C PHE A 198 3.94 -1.43 4.96
N GLU A 199 3.86 -0.65 6.03
CA GLU A 199 3.84 0.81 5.93
C GLU A 199 5.20 1.35 5.46
N VAL A 200 5.13 2.28 4.52
CA VAL A 200 6.21 3.19 4.16
C VAL A 200 5.73 4.61 4.45
N LEU A 201 6.36 5.27 5.42
CA LEU A 201 6.06 6.66 5.77
C LEU A 201 7.04 7.59 5.05
N ILE A 202 6.50 8.49 4.23
CA ILE A 202 7.29 9.41 3.40
C ILE A 202 7.36 10.78 4.06
N ALA A 203 8.57 11.34 4.18
CA ALA A 203 8.77 12.70 4.66
C ALA A 203 8.09 13.74 3.75
N PRO A 204 7.59 14.87 4.30
CA PRO A 204 7.01 15.95 3.51
C PRO A 204 8.02 16.64 2.59
N GLY A 205 7.49 17.35 1.59
CA GLY A 205 8.26 18.20 0.67
C GLY A 205 8.27 17.71 -0.77
N SER A 206 7.67 16.55 -1.05
CA SER A 206 7.53 16.03 -2.41
C SER A 206 6.33 16.63 -3.14
N ARG A 207 6.25 16.41 -4.46
CA ARG A 207 5.09 16.82 -5.27
C ARG A 207 4.46 15.63 -5.97
N MET A 208 3.15 15.53 -5.93
CA MET A 208 2.40 14.50 -6.64
C MET A 208 1.81 15.08 -7.91
N GLN A 209 2.08 14.48 -9.06
CA GLN A 209 1.40 14.78 -10.31
C GLN A 209 0.35 13.70 -10.59
N VAL A 210 -0.90 14.10 -10.81
CA VAL A 210 -1.98 13.19 -11.20
C VAL A 210 -1.74 12.72 -12.63
N GLU A 211 -1.52 11.42 -12.83
CA GLU A 211 -1.36 10.82 -14.17
C GLU A 211 -2.70 10.34 -14.73
N HIS A 212 -3.50 9.71 -13.90
CA HIS A 212 -4.73 9.06 -14.33
C HIS A 212 -5.69 8.90 -13.15
N VAL A 213 -6.98 8.98 -13.42
CA VAL A 213 -8.03 8.69 -12.45
C VAL A 213 -9.02 7.70 -13.08
N GLU A 214 -9.30 6.62 -12.38
CA GLU A 214 -10.23 5.57 -12.80
C GLU A 214 -11.29 5.35 -11.73
N GLN A 215 -12.51 5.03 -12.12
CA GLN A 215 -13.53 4.57 -11.18
C GLN A 215 -13.66 3.05 -11.23
N VAL A 216 -13.55 2.40 -10.07
CA VAL A 216 -13.71 0.94 -9.92
C VAL A 216 -14.70 0.68 -8.79
N GLY A 217 -15.94 0.36 -9.17
CA GLY A 217 -17.04 0.26 -8.20
C GLY A 217 -17.22 1.58 -7.44
N ASN A 218 -17.09 1.50 -6.11
CA ASN A 218 -17.21 2.65 -5.21
C ASN A 218 -15.88 3.38 -4.96
N TYR A 219 -14.81 3.02 -5.67
CA TYR A 219 -13.48 3.61 -5.50
C TYR A 219 -13.12 4.52 -6.67
N HIS A 220 -12.50 5.65 -6.36
CA HIS A 220 -11.65 6.39 -7.28
C HIS A 220 -10.21 5.94 -7.09
N LEU A 221 -9.65 5.32 -8.12
CA LEU A 221 -8.22 5.03 -8.20
C LEU A 221 -7.52 6.29 -8.70
N VAL A 222 -6.68 6.89 -7.86
CA VAL A 222 -5.91 8.09 -8.20
C VAL A 222 -4.47 7.67 -8.44
N CYS A 223 -4.07 7.58 -9.71
CA CYS A 223 -2.71 7.26 -10.10
C CYS A 223 -1.87 8.53 -10.13
N VAL A 224 -0.80 8.55 -9.35
CA VAL A 224 0.07 9.72 -9.23
C VAL A 224 1.54 9.34 -9.36
N VAL A 225 2.35 10.30 -9.80
CA VAL A 225 3.80 10.23 -9.67
C VAL A 225 4.24 11.15 -8.57
N LEU A 226 5.01 10.63 -7.63
CA LEU A 226 5.63 11.39 -6.57
C LEU A 226 7.06 11.76 -6.98
N GLU A 227 7.31 13.04 -7.21
CA GLU A 227 8.62 13.62 -7.57
C GLU A 227 9.27 14.34 -6.39
#